data_AF-A0A959Z1L4-F1
#
_entry.id   AF-A0A959Z1L4-F1
#
_cell.length_a   1.000
_cell.length_b   1.000
_cell.length_c   1.000
_cell.angle_alpha   90.00
_cell.angle_beta   90.00
_cell.angle_gamma   90.00
#
_symmetry.space_group_name_H-M   'P 1'
#
loop_
_entity.id
_entity.type
_entity.pdbx_description
1 polymer ?
#
loop_
_entity_poly.entity_id
_entity_poly.type
_entity_poly.pdbx_seq_one_letter_code
_entity_poly.pdbx_strand_id
1 'polypeptide(L)'
;MDALVTVAAFTLPSDLVIARGRLESEGIECSLKDELTVQVHNLYSNAVGGVKLQVRVEDAGRARALLLEWGFLKDDDRQEGPFWDRFRTWSDRVPLLGRIELPIARLMVLVALGAMAILVPLVLLAAPTVSDRLSGEVWCLERVIHDGVEREPYVPGFSFTLSDCPYPVHFENDGTVELPGFGTYSLSGRWVIEGGYLWLEGVVAEEPIYQGPFEVKVTDRELLLRSERTQVLCSRWDLLPW
;
A
#
# COMPACT_ATOMS: atom_id res chain seq x y z
N MET A 1 -18.50 47.86 8.78
CA MET A 1 -18.59 46.65 7.93
C MET A 1 -19.73 45.85 8.51
N ASP A 2 -20.84 45.77 7.79
CA ASP A 2 -22.01 45.04 8.25
C ASP A 2 -21.71 43.55 8.18
N ALA A 3 -21.84 42.86 9.31
CA ALA A 3 -21.57 41.43 9.39
C ALA A 3 -22.69 40.67 8.68
N LEU A 4 -22.34 39.89 7.65
CA LEU A 4 -23.26 39.02 6.93
C LEU A 4 -23.18 37.59 7.48
N VAL A 5 -24.32 36.95 7.65
CA VAL A 5 -24.44 35.56 8.10
C VAL A 5 -25.26 34.75 7.12
N THR A 6 -24.83 33.52 6.86
CA THR A 6 -25.55 32.59 5.98
C THR A 6 -26.79 32.05 6.69
N VAL A 7 -27.96 32.19 6.07
CA VAL A 7 -29.24 31.72 6.60
C VAL A 7 -29.80 30.49 5.88
N ALA A 8 -29.35 30.25 4.64
CA ALA A 8 -29.69 29.08 3.85
C ALA A 8 -28.64 28.82 2.77
N ALA A 9 -28.59 27.59 2.25
CA ALA A 9 -27.78 27.24 1.10
C ALA A 9 -28.65 26.48 0.07
N PHE A 10 -28.57 26.89 -1.18
CA PHE A 10 -29.43 26.38 -2.25
C PHE A 10 -28.60 25.69 -3.32
N THR A 11 -28.94 24.44 -3.64
CA THR A 11 -28.34 23.69 -4.75
C THR A 11 -29.03 23.98 -6.08
N LEU A 12 -30.31 24.36 -6.05
CA LEU A 12 -31.12 24.73 -7.21
C LEU A 12 -31.15 26.26 -7.38
N PRO A 13 -30.71 26.80 -8.54
CA PRO A 13 -30.76 28.24 -8.81
C PRO A 13 -32.18 28.81 -8.80
N SER A 14 -33.19 28.01 -9.19
CA SER A 14 -34.60 28.40 -9.17
C SER A 14 -35.06 28.76 -7.76
N ASP A 15 -34.72 27.91 -6.79
CA ASP A 15 -35.18 28.03 -5.41
C ASP A 15 -34.49 29.22 -4.74
N LEU A 16 -33.21 29.43 -5.06
CA LEU A 16 -32.45 30.59 -4.61
C LEU A 16 -33.09 31.91 -5.05
N VAL A 17 -33.41 32.04 -6.34
CA VAL A 17 -33.99 33.28 -6.90
C VAL A 17 -35.35 33.56 -6.28
N ILE A 18 -36.18 32.53 -6.09
CA ILE A 18 -37.50 32.68 -5.46
C ILE A 18 -37.33 33.06 -3.98
N ALA A 19 -36.48 32.37 -3.23
CA ALA A 19 -36.25 32.66 -1.81
C ALA A 19 -35.69 34.08 -1.60
N ARG A 20 -34.72 34.50 -2.41
CA ARG A 20 -34.14 35.84 -2.39
C ARG A 20 -35.20 36.91 -2.69
N GLY A 21 -35.95 36.75 -3.79
CA GLY A 21 -36.96 37.72 -4.18
C GLY A 21 -38.05 37.90 -3.12
N ARG A 22 -38.44 36.83 -2.44
CA ARG A 22 -39.42 36.90 -1.35
C ARG A 22 -38.85 37.60 -0.11
N LEU A 23 -37.60 37.33 0.27
CA LEU A 23 -36.97 38.04 1.41
C LEU A 23 -36.76 39.53 1.12
N GLU A 24 -36.32 39.87 -0.09
CA GLU A 24 -36.18 41.27 -0.51
C GLU A 24 -37.53 41.99 -0.51
N SER A 25 -38.63 41.31 -0.88
CA SER A 25 -40.00 41.87 -0.80
C SER A 25 -40.48 42.15 0.64
N GLU A 26 -39.91 41.45 1.62
CA GLU A 26 -40.13 41.64 3.06
C GLU A 26 -39.20 42.72 3.67
N GLY A 27 -38.39 43.38 2.83
CA GLY A 27 -37.44 44.42 3.21
C GLY A 27 -36.11 43.88 3.76
N ILE A 28 -35.77 42.61 3.51
CA ILE A 28 -34.53 41.99 3.99
C ILE A 28 -33.48 41.99 2.87
N GLU A 29 -32.38 42.70 3.10
CA GLU A 29 -31.26 42.76 2.15
C GLU A 29 -30.50 41.42 2.09
N CYS A 30 -30.37 40.87 0.90
CA CYS A 30 -29.76 39.56 0.66
C CYS A 30 -28.47 39.70 -0.18
N SER A 31 -27.41 39.03 0.26
CA SER A 31 -26.16 38.87 -0.48
C SER A 31 -25.93 37.39 -0.79
N LEU A 32 -25.41 37.10 -1.98
CA LEU A 32 -25.10 35.75 -2.41
C LEU A 32 -23.60 35.50 -2.32
N LYS A 33 -23.23 34.38 -1.69
CA LYS A 33 -21.85 33.90 -1.65
C LYS A 33 -21.76 32.60 -2.43
N ASP A 34 -20.65 32.44 -3.16
CA ASP A 34 -20.33 31.28 -4.00
C ASP A 34 -21.19 31.16 -5.30
N GLU A 35 -21.99 32.19 -5.64
CA GLU A 35 -22.86 32.20 -6.83
C GLU A 35 -22.09 32.09 -8.16
N LEU A 36 -21.06 32.91 -8.35
CA LEU A 36 -20.21 32.89 -9.55
C LEU A 36 -19.47 31.55 -9.70
N THR A 37 -19.03 30.95 -8.59
CA THR A 37 -18.32 29.67 -8.58
C THR A 37 -19.22 28.52 -9.02
N VAL A 38 -20.48 28.51 -8.57
CA VAL A 38 -21.48 27.50 -8.95
C VAL A 38 -21.95 27.70 -10.40
N GLN A 39 -22.12 28.94 -10.86
CA GLN A 39 -22.53 29.23 -12.25
C GLN A 39 -21.50 28.80 -13.29
N VAL A 40 -20.20 28.94 -13.00
CA VAL A 40 -19.13 28.54 -13.94
C VAL A 40 -18.92 27.01 -13.92
N HIS A 41 -19.16 26.35 -12.78
CA HIS A 41 -18.95 24.92 -12.63
C HIS A 41 -20.09 24.20 -11.90
N ASN A 42 -21.17 23.88 -12.62
CA ASN A 42 -22.35 23.18 -12.08
C ASN A 42 -22.04 21.87 -11.33
N LEU A 43 -20.98 21.14 -11.71
CA LEU A 43 -20.55 19.91 -11.03
C LEU A 43 -20.02 20.13 -9.60
N TYR A 44 -19.69 21.37 -9.23
CA TYR A 44 -19.16 21.72 -7.90
C TYR A 44 -20.25 22.11 -6.89
N SER A 45 -21.52 22.28 -7.31
CA SER A 45 -22.60 22.70 -6.40
C SER A 45 -22.77 21.75 -5.21
N ASN A 46 -22.65 20.44 -5.46
CA ASN A 46 -22.72 19.40 -4.44
C ASN A 46 -21.46 19.35 -3.54
N ALA A 47 -20.30 19.76 -4.07
CA ALA A 47 -19.03 19.73 -3.33
C ALA A 47 -18.82 20.98 -2.45
N VAL A 48 -19.44 22.10 -2.81
CA VAL A 48 -19.35 23.40 -2.10
C VAL A 48 -20.54 23.64 -1.16
N GLY A 49 -21.59 22.81 -1.28
CA GLY A 49 -22.79 22.88 -0.43
C GLY A 49 -23.87 23.86 -0.92
N GLY A 50 -23.87 24.17 -2.22
CA GLY A 50 -24.81 25.11 -2.84
C GLY A 50 -24.40 26.59 -2.70
N VAL A 51 -25.20 27.48 -3.30
CA VAL A 51 -25.05 28.94 -3.21
C VAL A 51 -25.59 29.41 -1.87
N LYS A 52 -24.78 30.15 -1.11
CA LYS A 52 -25.10 30.59 0.25
C LYS A 52 -25.84 31.92 0.19
N LEU A 53 -27.06 31.94 0.71
CA LEU A 53 -27.86 33.13 0.91
C LEU A 53 -27.49 33.77 2.26
N GLN A 54 -26.97 34.98 2.22
CA GLN A 54 -26.52 35.72 3.40
C GLN A 54 -27.36 36.98 3.62
N VAL A 55 -27.61 37.29 4.88
CA VAL A 55 -28.32 38.51 5.31
C VAL A 55 -27.54 39.18 6.43
N ARG A 56 -27.93 40.40 6.80
CA ARG A 56 -27.40 41.11 7.98
C ARG A 56 -27.69 40.29 9.24
N VAL A 57 -26.79 40.31 10.21
CA VAL A 57 -26.96 39.58 11.48
C VAL A 57 -28.26 39.93 12.19
N GLU A 58 -28.70 41.19 12.14
CA GLU A 58 -29.98 41.65 12.70
C GLU A 58 -31.21 41.00 12.06
N ASP A 59 -31.16 40.69 10.76
CA ASP A 59 -32.28 40.11 10.02
C ASP A 59 -32.26 38.57 9.99
N ALA A 60 -31.17 37.95 10.45
CA ALA A 60 -30.96 36.50 10.36
C ALA A 60 -32.08 35.67 10.98
N GLY A 61 -32.58 36.09 12.15
CA GLY A 61 -33.67 35.41 12.84
C GLY A 61 -34.98 35.47 12.05
N ARG A 62 -35.32 36.66 11.54
CA ARG A 62 -36.53 36.90 10.75
C ARG A 62 -36.46 36.17 9.41
N ALA A 63 -35.34 36.27 8.70
CA ALA A 63 -35.13 35.62 7.41
C ALA A 63 -35.29 34.10 7.52
N ARG A 64 -34.70 33.49 8.56
CA ARG A 64 -34.78 32.05 8.75
C ARG A 64 -36.20 31.56 9.07
N ALA A 65 -36.95 32.32 9.88
CA ALA A 65 -38.34 31.98 10.18
C ALA A 65 -39.21 31.99 8.92
N LEU A 66 -39.06 33.02 8.08
CA LEU A 66 -39.77 33.12 6.80
C LEU A 66 -39.39 31.99 5.83
N LEU A 67 -38.11 31.64 5.74
CA LEU A 67 -37.66 30.54 4.88
C LEU A 67 -38.18 29.17 5.34
N LEU A 68 -38.29 28.94 6.66
CA LEU A 68 -38.95 27.76 7.22
C LEU A 68 -40.45 27.75 6.90
N GLU A 69 -41.13 28.87 7.10
CA GLU A 69 -42.56 29.03 6.82
C GLU A 69 -42.88 28.75 5.34
N TRP A 70 -42.03 29.22 4.43
CA TRP A 70 -42.18 29.02 3.00
C TRP A 70 -41.71 27.65 2.50
N GLY A 71 -41.20 26.79 3.39
CA GLY A 71 -40.75 25.44 3.05
C GLY A 71 -39.41 25.36 2.31
N PHE A 72 -38.63 26.45 2.30
CA PHE A 72 -37.27 26.45 1.75
C PHE A 72 -36.25 25.81 2.69
N LEU A 73 -36.55 25.75 3.99
CA LEU A 73 -35.73 25.09 5.00
C LEU A 73 -36.52 23.92 5.61
N LYS A 74 -35.84 22.81 5.88
CA LYS A 74 -36.36 21.74 6.74
C LYS A 74 -35.79 21.93 8.14
N ASP A 75 -36.52 21.51 9.18
CA ASP A 75 -36.04 21.62 10.58
C ASP A 75 -34.68 20.92 10.81
N ASP A 76 -34.34 19.97 9.92
CA ASP A 76 -33.09 19.20 9.87
C ASP A 76 -31.91 19.93 9.20
N ASP A 77 -32.12 21.09 8.56
CA ASP A 77 -31.02 21.95 8.07
C ASP A 77 -30.28 22.68 9.22
N ARG A 78 -30.63 22.36 10.47
CA ARG A 78 -29.80 22.67 11.64
C ARG A 78 -28.60 21.74 11.67
N GLN A 79 -27.50 22.28 11.17
CA GLN A 79 -26.12 21.95 11.56
C GLN A 79 -25.52 20.71 10.88
N GLU A 80 -24.41 20.93 10.18
CA GLU A 80 -23.38 19.91 9.99
C GLU A 80 -23.13 19.26 11.36
N GLY A 81 -23.46 17.96 11.50
CA GLY A 81 -23.58 17.33 12.82
C GLY A 81 -22.30 17.41 13.68
N PRO A 82 -22.40 17.17 15.00
CA PRO A 82 -21.33 17.37 16.00
C PRO A 82 -19.99 16.70 15.67
N PHE A 83 -20.02 15.66 14.84
CA PHE A 83 -18.85 14.97 14.32
C PHE A 83 -18.02 15.85 13.36
N TRP A 84 -18.68 16.53 12.42
CA TRP A 84 -18.01 17.32 11.38
C TRP A 84 -17.35 18.58 11.92
N ASP A 85 -17.96 19.24 12.91
CA ASP A 85 -17.35 20.37 13.63
C ASP A 85 -16.08 19.97 14.38
N ARG A 86 -16.11 18.79 15.03
CA ARG A 86 -14.94 18.24 15.74
C ARG A 86 -13.84 17.83 14.78
N PHE A 87 -14.19 17.26 13.63
CA PHE A 87 -13.21 16.86 12.62
C PHE A 87 -12.54 18.08 11.97
N ARG A 88 -13.30 19.14 11.66
CA ARG A 88 -12.77 20.39 11.09
C ARG A 88 -11.76 21.05 12.04
N THR A 89 -12.16 21.28 13.29
CA THR A 89 -11.32 21.92 14.32
C THR A 89 -10.05 21.13 14.66
N TRP A 90 -10.09 19.80 14.54
CA TRP A 90 -8.90 18.97 14.69
C TRP A 90 -7.99 19.05 13.45
N SER A 91 -8.57 18.96 12.25
CA SER A 91 -7.81 19.00 10.98
C SER A 91 -7.10 20.34 10.73
N ASP A 92 -7.68 21.44 11.20
CA ASP A 92 -7.11 22.80 11.08
C ASP A 92 -5.80 22.97 11.89
N ARG A 93 -5.56 22.13 12.90
CA ARG A 93 -4.33 22.18 13.72
C ARG A 93 -3.14 21.54 13.04
N VAL A 94 -3.34 20.83 11.93
CA VAL A 94 -2.25 20.15 11.21
C VAL A 94 -1.62 21.14 10.22
N PRO A 95 -0.36 21.56 10.43
CA PRO A 95 0.25 22.70 9.71
C PRO A 95 0.38 22.49 8.19
N LEU A 96 0.38 21.25 7.72
CA LEU A 96 0.40 20.91 6.29
C LEU A 96 -1.00 20.83 5.66
N LEU A 97 -2.05 20.50 6.43
CA LEU A 97 -3.42 20.33 5.91
C LEU A 97 -4.26 21.60 6.00
N GLY A 98 -3.93 22.53 6.90
CA GLY A 98 -4.65 23.80 7.06
C GLY A 98 -4.64 24.71 5.82
N ARG A 99 -3.74 24.48 4.86
CA ARG A 99 -3.64 25.26 3.61
C ARG A 99 -4.56 24.78 2.49
N ILE A 100 -5.21 23.63 2.66
CA ILE A 100 -6.11 23.06 1.65
C ILE A 100 -7.50 23.67 1.85
N GLU A 101 -8.03 24.37 0.84
CA GLU A 101 -9.31 25.11 0.93
C GLU A 101 -10.54 24.20 1.00
N LEU A 102 -10.44 22.98 0.47
CA LEU A 102 -11.55 22.02 0.43
C LEU A 102 -11.45 21.01 1.60
N PRO A 103 -12.43 20.97 2.53
CA PRO A 103 -12.40 20.03 3.66
C PRO A 103 -12.43 18.56 3.21
N ILE A 104 -13.03 18.27 2.05
CA ILE A 104 -13.07 16.93 1.45
C ILE A 104 -11.68 16.47 1.02
N ALA A 105 -10.84 17.37 0.48
CA ALA A 105 -9.48 17.02 0.06
C ALA A 105 -8.58 16.64 1.26
N ARG A 106 -8.80 17.26 2.43
CA ARG A 106 -8.12 16.90 3.68
C ARG A 106 -8.48 15.48 4.13
N LEU A 107 -9.76 15.13 4.06
CA LEU A 107 -10.24 13.79 4.39
C LEU A 107 -9.61 12.74 3.46
N MET A 108 -9.55 13.00 2.15
CA MET A 108 -8.92 12.09 1.19
C MET A 108 -7.43 11.85 1.48
N VAL A 109 -6.69 12.91 1.84
CA VAL A 109 -5.26 12.78 2.21
C VAL A 109 -5.09 11.94 3.47
N LEU A 110 -5.91 12.16 4.51
CA LEU A 110 -5.83 11.38 5.74
C LEU A 110 -6.19 9.91 5.53
N VAL A 111 -7.20 9.62 4.71
CA VAL A 111 -7.57 8.24 4.34
C VAL A 111 -6.44 7.57 3.55
N ALA A 112 -5.83 8.27 2.59
CA ALA A 112 -4.71 7.74 1.82
C ALA A 112 -3.49 7.44 2.71
N LEU A 113 -3.16 8.33 3.66
CA LEU A 113 -2.07 8.10 4.62
C LEU A 113 -2.39 6.94 5.56
N GLY A 114 -3.61 6.84 6.05
CA GLY A 114 -4.06 5.71 6.87
C GLY A 114 -4.00 4.39 6.12
N ALA A 115 -4.46 4.36 4.87
CA ALA A 115 -4.38 3.18 4.00
C ALA A 115 -2.93 2.79 3.73
N MET A 116 -2.04 3.75 3.45
CA MET A 116 -0.60 3.50 3.27
C MET A 116 0.04 2.92 4.54
N ALA A 117 -0.29 3.47 5.71
CA ALA A 117 0.22 3.02 6.99
C ALA A 117 -0.21 1.59 7.35
N ILE A 118 -1.31 1.09 6.76
CA ILE A 118 -1.80 -0.29 6.94
C ILE A 118 -1.27 -1.22 5.84
N LEU A 119 -1.32 -0.80 4.58
CA LEU A 119 -0.93 -1.61 3.43
C LEU A 119 0.56 -1.90 3.39
N VAL A 120 1.41 -0.91 3.67
CA VAL A 120 2.87 -1.07 3.55
C VAL A 120 3.40 -2.12 4.53
N PRO A 121 3.08 -2.09 5.85
CA PRO A 121 3.50 -3.14 6.76
C PRO A 121 2.94 -4.52 6.38
N LEU A 122 1.68 -4.58 5.93
CA LEU A 122 1.07 -5.83 5.50
C LEU A 122 1.83 -6.48 4.33
N VAL A 123 2.23 -5.69 3.34
CA VAL A 123 3.04 -6.16 2.19
C VAL A 123 4.43 -6.61 2.66
N LEU A 124 5.06 -5.88 3.57
CA LEU A 124 6.36 -6.27 4.13
C LEU A 124 6.29 -7.57 4.93
N LEU A 125 5.20 -7.81 5.66
CA LEU A 125 4.96 -9.06 6.39
C LEU A 125 4.63 -10.24 5.48
N ALA A 126 4.04 -9.99 4.31
CA ALA A 126 3.70 -11.01 3.33
C ALA A 126 4.84 -11.32 2.33
N ALA A 127 5.92 -10.54 2.33
CA ALA A 127 7.05 -10.78 1.45
C ALA A 127 7.77 -12.09 1.85
N PRO A 128 8.04 -13.01 0.90
CA PRO A 128 8.63 -14.30 1.21
C PRO A 128 10.05 -14.12 1.77
N THR A 129 10.34 -14.85 2.85
CA THR A 129 11.66 -14.86 3.48
C THR A 129 12.70 -15.58 2.61
N VAL A 130 13.99 -15.44 2.95
CA VAL A 130 15.06 -16.20 2.28
C VAL A 130 14.81 -17.71 2.39
N SER A 131 14.32 -18.16 3.55
CA SER A 131 13.93 -19.55 3.80
C SER A 131 12.84 -19.99 2.82
N ASP A 132 11.74 -19.23 2.73
CA ASP A 132 10.61 -19.57 1.85
C ASP A 132 11.01 -19.65 0.38
N ARG A 133 11.90 -18.75 -0.08
CA ARG A 133 12.42 -18.78 -1.45
C ARG A 133 13.38 -19.94 -1.70
N LEU A 134 14.18 -20.29 -0.69
CA LEU A 134 15.14 -21.38 -0.79
C LEU A 134 14.43 -22.74 -0.88
N SER A 135 13.39 -22.95 -0.07
CA SER A 135 12.68 -24.23 0.03
C SER A 135 11.42 -24.37 -0.83
N GLY A 136 10.99 -23.30 -1.49
CA GLY A 136 9.86 -23.31 -2.42
C GLY A 136 10.19 -23.75 -3.84
N GLU A 137 11.47 -23.97 -4.17
CA GLU A 137 11.96 -24.12 -5.54
C GLU A 137 12.93 -25.31 -5.65
N VAL A 138 13.06 -25.87 -6.87
CA VAL A 138 14.11 -26.84 -7.21
C VAL A 138 15.29 -26.10 -7.82
N TRP A 139 16.46 -26.25 -7.21
CA TRP A 139 17.69 -25.62 -7.68
C TRP A 139 18.51 -26.62 -8.48
N CYS A 140 19.06 -26.19 -9.58
CA CYS A 140 19.95 -26.99 -10.40
C CYS A 140 21.37 -26.48 -10.28
N LEU A 141 22.27 -27.33 -9.80
CA LEU A 141 23.66 -26.95 -9.59
C LEU A 141 24.37 -26.79 -10.93
N GLU A 142 24.83 -25.57 -11.21
CA GLU A 142 25.53 -25.25 -12.46
C GLU A 142 27.04 -25.28 -12.26
N ARG A 143 27.51 -24.71 -11.14
CA ARG A 143 28.94 -24.52 -10.93
C ARG A 143 29.30 -24.48 -9.45
N VAL A 144 30.39 -25.17 -9.11
CA VAL A 144 31.04 -25.07 -7.80
C VAL A 144 32.49 -24.68 -7.97
N ILE A 145 32.91 -23.66 -7.22
CA ILE A 145 34.32 -23.26 -7.12
C ILE A 145 34.73 -23.48 -5.67
N HIS A 146 35.68 -24.39 -5.43
CA HIS A 146 36.25 -24.66 -4.11
C HIS A 146 37.76 -24.41 -4.15
N ASP A 147 38.28 -23.60 -3.23
CA ASP A 147 39.69 -23.20 -3.20
C ASP A 147 40.20 -22.58 -4.51
N GLY A 148 39.31 -21.88 -5.22
CA GLY A 148 39.62 -21.25 -6.51
C GLY A 148 39.65 -22.20 -7.71
N VAL A 149 39.33 -23.49 -7.51
CA VAL A 149 39.24 -24.49 -8.57
C VAL A 149 37.79 -24.88 -8.80
N GLU A 150 37.37 -24.93 -10.06
CA GLU A 150 36.05 -25.42 -10.43
C GLU A 150 35.96 -26.94 -10.20
N ARG A 151 34.91 -27.38 -9.49
CA ARG A 151 34.65 -28.77 -9.16
C ARG A 151 33.41 -29.23 -9.91
N GLU A 152 33.57 -30.24 -10.76
CA GLU A 152 32.45 -30.86 -11.43
C GLU A 152 31.75 -31.86 -10.49
N PRO A 153 30.43 -31.75 -10.28
CA PRO A 153 29.69 -32.74 -9.53
C PRO A 153 29.69 -34.08 -10.28
N TYR A 154 29.85 -35.18 -9.57
CA TYR A 154 29.81 -36.51 -10.17
C TYR A 154 29.11 -37.49 -9.24
N VAL A 155 28.01 -38.04 -9.72
CA VAL A 155 27.18 -39.03 -9.00
C VAL A 155 27.24 -40.36 -9.74
N PRO A 156 27.87 -41.42 -9.18
CA PRO A 156 27.97 -42.71 -9.85
C PRO A 156 26.61 -43.37 -10.11
N GLY A 157 26.40 -43.87 -11.33
CA GLY A 157 25.20 -44.64 -11.70
C GLY A 157 23.95 -43.81 -11.99
N PHE A 158 24.05 -42.49 -12.01
CA PHE A 158 22.96 -41.59 -12.39
C PHE A 158 22.85 -41.49 -13.92
N SER A 159 21.70 -41.85 -14.51
CA SER A 159 21.44 -41.70 -15.94
C SER A 159 20.65 -40.43 -16.20
N PHE A 160 21.26 -39.49 -16.91
CA PHE A 160 20.68 -38.19 -17.22
C PHE A 160 19.89 -38.20 -18.54
N THR A 161 18.73 -37.54 -18.59
CA THR A 161 18.07 -37.16 -19.85
C THR A 161 18.35 -35.69 -20.15
N LEU A 162 18.43 -35.30 -21.43
CA LEU A 162 18.83 -33.96 -21.87
C LEU A 162 17.93 -32.82 -21.33
N SER A 163 16.76 -33.17 -20.79
CA SER A 163 15.76 -32.25 -20.24
C SER A 163 15.65 -32.26 -18.72
N ASP A 164 16.52 -32.96 -17.99
CA ASP A 164 16.48 -33.06 -16.52
C ASP A 164 17.54 -32.19 -15.83
N CYS A 165 17.44 -31.95 -14.53
CA CYS A 165 18.52 -31.30 -13.79
C CYS A 165 19.55 -32.38 -13.49
N PRO A 166 20.80 -32.27 -13.95
CA PRO A 166 21.78 -33.33 -13.70
C PRO A 166 22.14 -33.40 -12.22
N TYR A 167 22.09 -32.26 -11.54
CA TYR A 167 22.55 -32.09 -10.17
C TYR A 167 21.54 -31.28 -9.35
N PRO A 168 20.39 -31.88 -9.01
CA PRO A 168 19.37 -31.17 -8.26
C PRO A 168 19.83 -30.92 -6.83
N VAL A 169 19.47 -29.74 -6.33
CA VAL A 169 19.69 -29.27 -4.97
C VAL A 169 18.32 -28.94 -4.40
N HIS A 170 17.94 -29.66 -3.34
CA HIS A 170 16.63 -29.53 -2.72
C HIS A 170 16.78 -29.07 -1.27
N PHE A 171 16.12 -27.98 -0.94
CA PHE A 171 15.92 -27.54 0.43
C PHE A 171 14.45 -27.77 0.76
N GLU A 172 14.15 -28.64 1.72
CA GLU A 172 12.78 -28.90 2.15
C GLU A 172 12.34 -27.94 3.26
N ASN A 173 11.05 -27.64 3.30
CA ASN A 173 10.45 -26.78 4.33
C ASN A 173 10.58 -27.35 5.75
N ASP A 174 10.86 -28.65 5.90
CA ASP A 174 11.08 -29.31 7.19
C ASP A 174 12.53 -29.18 7.71
N GLY A 175 13.40 -28.53 6.94
CA GLY A 175 14.82 -28.35 7.24
C GLY A 175 15.72 -29.46 6.70
N THR A 176 15.21 -30.39 5.91
CA THR A 176 16.01 -31.40 5.21
C THR A 176 16.65 -30.81 3.94
N VAL A 177 17.88 -31.21 3.63
CA VAL A 177 18.57 -30.81 2.39
C VAL A 177 19.12 -32.03 1.67
N GLU A 178 18.96 -32.06 0.35
CA GLU A 178 19.63 -33.01 -0.54
C GLU A 178 20.53 -32.28 -1.53
N LEU A 179 21.79 -32.72 -1.62
CA LEU A 179 22.84 -32.10 -2.40
C LEU A 179 23.54 -33.14 -3.28
N PRO A 180 24.06 -32.75 -4.45
CA PRO A 180 24.88 -33.64 -5.25
C PRO A 180 26.22 -33.90 -4.57
N GLY A 181 26.66 -35.15 -4.65
CA GLY A 181 28.01 -35.57 -4.25
C GLY A 181 29.08 -35.18 -5.25
N PHE A 182 30.33 -35.19 -4.79
CA PHE A 182 31.53 -34.99 -5.62
C PHE A 182 32.34 -36.28 -5.59
N GLY A 183 32.11 -37.18 -6.55
CA GLY A 183 32.70 -38.52 -6.52
C GLY A 183 31.90 -39.53 -5.70
N THR A 184 30.77 -39.13 -5.13
CA THR A 184 29.93 -39.93 -4.22
C THR A 184 28.47 -39.92 -4.64
N TYR A 185 27.63 -40.68 -3.94
CA TYR A 185 26.17 -40.55 -4.03
C TYR A 185 25.69 -39.17 -3.56
N SER A 186 24.39 -38.89 -3.74
CA SER A 186 23.74 -37.72 -3.16
C SER A 186 23.97 -37.66 -1.65
N LEU A 187 24.17 -36.46 -1.15
CA LEU A 187 24.40 -36.18 0.25
C LEU A 187 23.10 -35.63 0.83
N SER A 188 22.69 -36.14 1.99
CA SER A 188 21.56 -35.62 2.73
C SER A 188 22.02 -35.05 4.07
N GLY A 189 21.26 -34.08 4.57
CA GLY A 189 21.53 -33.46 5.86
C GLY A 189 20.40 -32.56 6.30
N ARG A 190 20.71 -31.66 7.22
CA ARG A 190 19.83 -30.59 7.66
C ARG A 190 20.37 -29.24 7.22
N TRP A 191 19.48 -28.28 7.03
CA TRP A 191 19.83 -26.90 6.82
C TRP A 191 19.11 -25.98 7.81
N VAL A 192 19.77 -24.89 8.17
CA VAL A 192 19.20 -23.83 9.02
C VAL A 192 19.81 -22.49 8.65
N ILE A 193 19.00 -21.42 8.72
CA ILE A 193 19.49 -20.05 8.57
C ILE A 193 19.58 -19.41 9.95
N GLU A 194 20.80 -19.15 10.42
CA GLU A 194 21.08 -18.51 11.70
C GLU A 194 22.07 -17.36 11.53
N GLY A 195 21.79 -16.21 12.14
CA GLY A 195 22.66 -15.03 12.05
C GLY A 195 22.81 -14.45 10.65
N GLY A 196 21.90 -14.77 9.71
CA GLY A 196 21.97 -14.38 8.30
C GLY A 196 22.78 -15.31 7.40
N TYR A 197 23.27 -16.43 7.95
CA TYR A 197 24.05 -17.44 7.23
C TYR A 197 23.31 -18.78 7.18
N LEU A 198 23.51 -19.51 6.08
CA LEU A 198 23.06 -20.88 5.91
C LEU A 198 24.10 -21.85 6.47
N TRP A 199 23.63 -22.74 7.32
CA TRP A 199 24.39 -23.85 7.90
C TRP A 199 23.87 -25.16 7.33
N LEU A 200 24.79 -26.04 6.96
CA LEU A 200 24.50 -27.39 6.51
C LEU A 200 25.06 -28.35 7.56
N GLU A 201 24.19 -29.12 8.19
CA GLU A 201 24.51 -30.04 9.28
C GLU A 201 24.34 -31.49 8.83
N GLY A 202 25.25 -32.37 9.25
CA GLY A 202 25.17 -33.79 8.89
C GLY A 202 25.50 -34.12 7.43
N VAL A 203 25.83 -33.11 6.61
CA VAL A 203 26.32 -33.31 5.24
C VAL A 203 27.78 -33.76 5.30
N VAL A 204 28.02 -35.05 5.08
CA VAL A 204 29.36 -35.65 5.08
C VAL A 204 29.83 -35.87 3.65
N ALA A 205 30.68 -34.96 3.16
CA ALA A 205 31.36 -35.08 1.86
C ALA A 205 32.83 -35.47 2.06
N GLU A 206 33.43 -36.11 1.05
CA GLU A 206 34.87 -36.43 1.07
C GLU A 206 35.72 -35.14 1.05
N GLU A 207 35.35 -34.17 0.20
CA GLU A 207 35.90 -32.82 0.23
C GLU A 207 34.98 -31.88 1.03
N PRO A 208 35.53 -30.93 1.81
CA PRO A 208 34.75 -30.02 2.66
C PRO A 208 34.04 -28.90 1.87
N ILE A 209 33.48 -29.22 0.71
CA ILE A 209 32.83 -28.26 -0.20
C ILE A 209 31.64 -27.59 0.47
N TYR A 210 30.80 -28.39 1.15
CA TYR A 210 29.59 -27.94 1.83
C TYR A 210 29.82 -27.55 3.31
N GLN A 211 31.07 -27.35 3.74
CA GLN A 211 31.34 -26.84 5.09
C GLN A 211 31.07 -25.33 5.12
N GLY A 212 29.95 -24.96 5.76
CA GLY A 212 29.51 -23.58 5.97
C GLY A 212 30.28 -22.85 7.08
N PRO A 213 29.87 -21.61 7.42
CA PRO A 213 28.63 -20.95 7.00
C PRO A 213 28.66 -20.42 5.57
N PHE A 214 27.47 -20.33 4.95
CA PHE A 214 27.29 -19.72 3.63
C PHE A 214 26.46 -18.44 3.71
N GLU A 215 26.93 -17.37 3.08
CA GLU A 215 26.07 -16.26 2.69
C GLU A 215 25.13 -16.74 1.59
N VAL A 216 23.84 -16.45 1.74
CA VAL A 216 22.81 -16.83 0.76
C VAL A 216 22.38 -15.59 -0.02
N LYS A 217 22.50 -15.67 -1.35
CA LYS A 217 21.84 -14.74 -2.26
C LYS A 217 20.88 -15.54 -3.13
N VAL A 218 19.59 -15.36 -2.86
CA VAL A 218 18.52 -16.03 -3.61
C VAL A 218 17.69 -14.99 -4.37
N THR A 219 17.51 -15.24 -5.65
CA THR A 219 16.66 -14.47 -6.56
C THR A 219 15.61 -15.40 -7.17
N ASP A 220 14.73 -14.88 -8.02
CA ASP A 220 13.71 -15.70 -8.69
C ASP A 220 14.30 -16.68 -9.73
N ARG A 221 15.61 -16.63 -9.99
CA ARG A 221 16.27 -17.43 -11.04
C ARG A 221 17.55 -18.11 -10.60
N GLU A 222 18.27 -17.49 -9.68
CA GLU A 222 19.61 -17.93 -9.27
C GLU A 222 19.69 -18.01 -7.76
N LEU A 223 20.39 -19.05 -7.30
CA LEU A 223 20.83 -19.24 -5.93
C LEU A 223 22.36 -19.23 -5.93
N LEU A 224 22.93 -18.33 -5.14
CA LEU A 224 24.36 -18.26 -4.90
C LEU A 224 24.62 -18.48 -3.41
N LEU A 225 25.35 -19.55 -3.09
CA LEU A 225 25.89 -19.81 -1.76
C LEU A 225 27.38 -19.46 -1.77
N ARG A 226 27.82 -18.65 -0.81
CA ARG A 226 29.23 -18.24 -0.72
C ARG A 226 29.78 -18.42 0.69
N SER A 227 30.86 -19.17 0.82
CA SER A 227 31.71 -19.23 2.00
C SER A 227 33.08 -18.63 1.71
N GLU A 228 34.02 -18.69 2.65
CA GLU A 228 35.39 -18.23 2.45
C GLU A 228 36.11 -18.99 1.33
N ARG A 229 35.81 -20.29 1.19
CA ARG A 229 36.52 -21.22 0.31
C ARG A 229 35.66 -21.74 -0.84
N THR A 230 34.34 -21.70 -0.71
CA THR A 230 33.42 -22.30 -1.68
C THR A 230 32.43 -21.27 -2.22
N GLN A 231 32.19 -21.32 -3.52
CA GLN A 231 31.05 -20.67 -4.19
C GLN A 231 30.24 -21.73 -4.92
N VAL A 232 28.95 -21.78 -4.66
CA VAL A 232 27.99 -22.70 -5.27
C VAL A 232 26.95 -21.87 -6.00
N LEU A 233 26.88 -22.02 -7.32
CA LEU A 233 25.92 -21.34 -8.17
C LEU A 233 24.92 -22.36 -8.70
N CYS A 234 23.64 -22.09 -8.44
CA CYS A 234 22.53 -22.86 -8.97
C CYS A 234 21.56 -21.96 -9.73
N SER A 235 20.90 -22.51 -10.74
CA SER A 235 19.76 -21.89 -11.41
C SER A 235 18.46 -22.59 -11.04
N ARG A 236 17.34 -21.88 -11.15
CA ARG A 236 16.03 -22.48 -10.92
C ARG A 236 15.68 -23.42 -12.06
N TRP A 237 15.32 -24.65 -11.72
CA TRP A 237 15.14 -25.76 -12.65
C TRP A 237 13.97 -25.57 -13.64
N ASP A 238 12.95 -24.81 -13.28
CA ASP A 238 11.74 -24.60 -14.12
C ASP A 238 11.95 -23.70 -15.35
N LEU A 239 13.19 -23.30 -15.67
CA LEU A 239 13.50 -22.25 -16.65
C LEU A 239 14.36 -22.66 -17.84
N LEU A 240 14.71 -23.93 -18.07
CA LEU A 240 15.42 -24.27 -19.32
C LEU A 240 14.46 -24.16 -20.52
N PRO A 241 14.70 -23.21 -21.45
CA PRO A 241 13.92 -23.13 -22.67
C PRO A 241 14.26 -24.34 -23.53
N TRP A 242 13.22 -25.06 -23.93
CA TRP A 242 13.24 -26.06 -24.99
C TRP A 242 13.78 -25.51 -26.31
#